data_AF-A0AAE7E7M4-F1
#
_entry.id   AF-A0AAE7E7M4-F1
#
_cell.length_a   1.000
_cell.length_b   1.000
_cell.length_c   1.000
_cell.angle_alpha   90.00
_cell.angle_beta   90.00
_cell.angle_gamma   90.00
#
_symmetry.space_group_name_H-M   'P 1'
#
loop_
_entity.id
_entity.type
_entity.pdbx_description
1 polymer ?
#
loop_
_entity_poly.entity_id
_entity_poly.type
_entity_poly.pdbx_seq_one_letter_code
_entity_poly.pdbx_strand_id
1 'polypeptide(L)' 'MNKDKQILQEAYKLRFEYYNFYENKEPEWHNKYKNHKLYDIVVESFDYKYNEIGIIMPKLLGKLV' A
#
# COMPACT_ATOMS: atom_id res chain seq x y z
N MET A 1 -0.85 20.99 -5.07
CA MET A 1 -1.53 19.71 -4.82
C MET A 1 -1.04 19.19 -3.46
N ASN A 2 -1.92 18.77 -2.57
CA ASN A 2 -1.56 18.47 -1.16
C ASN A 2 -0.70 17.19 -1.09
N LYS A 3 0.47 17.24 -0.42
CA LYS A 3 1.47 16.15 -0.38
C LYS A 3 0.88 14.85 0.17
N ASP A 4 0.00 14.96 1.17
CA ASP A 4 -0.67 13.81 1.79
C ASP A 4 -1.62 13.09 0.82
N LYS A 5 -2.30 13.84 -0.05
CA LYS A 5 -3.17 13.25 -1.09
C LYS A 5 -2.35 12.45 -2.11
N GLN A 6 -1.13 12.90 -2.44
CA GLN A 6 -0.25 12.17 -3.36
C GLN A 6 0.24 10.87 -2.72
N ILE A 7 0.68 10.93 -1.46
CA ILE A 7 1.13 9.75 -0.71
C ILE A 7 -0.01 8.73 -0.59
N LEU A 8 -1.21 9.18 -0.26
CA LEU A 8 -2.38 8.30 -0.16
C LEU A 8 -2.74 7.66 -1.50
N GLN A 9 -2.73 8.43 -2.60
CA GLN A 9 -2.96 7.87 -3.94
C GLN A 9 -1.89 6.85 -4.33
N GLU A 10 -0.63 7.10 -3.99
CA GLU A 10 0.49 6.19 -4.25
C GLU A 10 0.34 4.89 -3.48
N ALA A 11 -0.03 4.96 -2.19
CA ALA A 11 -0.31 3.78 -1.36
C ALA A 11 -1.48 2.95 -1.94
N TYR A 12 -2.55 3.59 -2.39
CA TYR A 12 -3.66 2.90 -3.05
C TYR A 12 -3.25 2.23 -4.35
N LYS A 13 -2.43 2.88 -5.18
CA LYS A 13 -1.92 2.28 -6.42
C LYS A 13 -1.13 1.01 -6.13
N LEU A 14 -0.25 1.06 -5.14
CA LEU A 14 0.56 -0.10 -4.74
C LEU A 14 -0.29 -1.27 -4.23
N ARG A 15 -1.30 -0.98 -3.38
CA ARG A 15 -2.21 -2.01 -2.87
C ARG A 15 -3.12 -2.58 -3.97
N PHE A 16 -3.61 -1.73 -4.89
CA PHE A 16 -4.35 -2.17 -6.07
C PHE A 16 -3.48 -3.06 -6.95
N GLU A 17 -2.23 -2.67 -7.20
CA GLU A 17 -1.31 -3.45 -8.02
C GLU A 17 -1.07 -4.83 -7.42
N TYR A 18 -0.83 -4.90 -6.10
CA TYR A 18 -0.70 -6.19 -5.41
C TYR A 18 -1.94 -7.06 -5.64
N TYR A 19 -3.13 -6.53 -5.34
CA TYR A 19 -4.38 -7.30 -5.40
C TYR A 19 -4.68 -7.83 -6.81
N ASN A 20 -4.42 -7.05 -7.84
CA ASN A 20 -4.78 -7.44 -9.22
C ASN A 20 -3.71 -8.27 -9.93
N PHE A 21 -2.42 -8.07 -9.61
CA PHE A 21 -1.33 -8.65 -10.40
C PHE A 21 -0.41 -9.58 -9.60
N TYR A 22 -0.42 -9.50 -8.27
CA TYR A 22 0.56 -10.18 -7.42
C TYR A 22 -0.03 -11.00 -6.26
N GLU A 23 -1.35 -11.23 -6.22
CA GLU A 23 -1.98 -12.03 -5.14
C GLU A 23 -1.37 -13.44 -4.99
N ASN A 24 -0.90 -14.05 -6.09
CA ASN A 24 -0.17 -15.34 -6.08
C ASN A 24 1.34 -15.19 -6.34
N LYS A 25 1.85 -13.96 -6.36
CA LYS A 25 3.24 -13.61 -6.72
C LYS A 25 3.83 -12.61 -5.72
N GLU A 26 3.42 -12.72 -4.46
CA GLU A 26 3.85 -11.82 -3.39
C GLU A 26 5.39 -11.65 -3.30
N PRO A 27 6.22 -12.71 -3.45
CA PRO A 27 7.67 -12.54 -3.47
C PRO A 27 8.20 -11.61 -4.58
N GLU A 28 7.52 -11.57 -5.74
CA GLU A 28 7.89 -10.68 -6.84
C GLU A 28 7.55 -9.23 -6.52
N TRP A 29 6.39 -9.01 -5.89
CA TRP A 29 5.97 -7.68 -5.44
C TRP A 29 6.93 -7.13 -4.39
N HIS A 30 7.30 -7.95 -3.39
CA HIS A 30 8.28 -7.58 -2.36
C HIS A 30 9.63 -7.22 -2.98
N ASN A 31 10.13 -8.05 -3.91
CA ASN A 31 11.40 -7.75 -4.56
C ASN A 31 11.38 -6.44 -5.36
N LYS A 32 10.25 -6.13 -6.01
CA LYS A 32 10.08 -4.89 -6.78
C LYS A 32 10.02 -3.65 -5.89
N TYR A 33 9.32 -3.74 -4.75
CA TYR A 33 8.98 -2.57 -3.93
C TYR A 33 9.67 -2.48 -2.57
N LYS A 34 10.54 -3.42 -2.17
CA LYS A 34 11.26 -3.42 -0.88
C LYS A 34 11.99 -2.12 -0.51
N ASN A 35 12.38 -1.33 -1.51
CA ASN A 35 13.07 -0.04 -1.29
C ASN A 35 12.11 1.18 -1.39
N HIS A 36 10.81 0.95 -1.56
CA HIS A 36 9.82 2.00 -1.69
C HIS A 36 9.50 2.60 -0.32
N LYS A 37 9.40 3.93 -0.21
CA LYS A 37 9.11 4.64 1.05
C LYS A 37 7.79 4.23 1.74
N LEU A 38 6.86 3.65 0.99
CA LEU A 38 5.54 3.19 1.47
C LEU A 38 5.47 1.67 1.61
N TYR A 39 6.59 0.97 1.43
CA TYR A 39 6.64 -0.50 1.43
C TYR A 39 6.02 -1.07 2.70
N ASP A 40 6.55 -0.70 3.87
CA ASP A 40 6.08 -1.25 5.15
C ASP A 40 4.59 -0.98 5.40
N ILE A 41 4.12 0.22 5.04
CA ILE A 41 2.70 0.59 5.16
C ILE A 41 1.82 -0.27 4.26
N VAL A 42 2.23 -0.48 3.00
CA VAL A 42 1.45 -1.27 2.07
C VAL A 42 1.46 -2.75 2.46
N VAL A 43 2.59 -3.27 2.93
CA VAL A 43 2.68 -4.64 3.45
C VAL A 43 1.78 -4.83 4.66
N GLU A 44 1.77 -3.91 5.63
CA GLU A 44 0.84 -3.97 6.77
C GLU A 44 -0.63 -3.96 6.32
N SER A 45 -0.93 -3.27 5.20
CA SER A 45 -2.29 -3.27 4.65
C SER A 45 -2.74 -4.63 4.07
N PHE A 46 -1.84 -5.60 3.93
CA PHE A 46 -2.17 -6.95 3.45
C PHE A 46 -2.96 -7.77 4.48
N ASP A 47 -2.85 -7.42 5.77
CA ASP A 47 -3.61 -8.03 6.86
C ASP A 47 -5.11 -7.66 6.84
N TYR A 48 -5.49 -6.71 6.00
CA TYR A 48 -6.86 -6.21 5.88
C TYR A 48 -7.47 -6.57 4.53
N LYS A 49 -8.80 -6.75 4.51
CA LYS A 49 -9.50 -7.06 3.26
C LYS A 49 -9.42 -5.89 2.30
N TYR A 50 -9.38 -6.20 1.00
CA TYR A 50 -9.23 -5.18 -0.03
C TYR A 50 -10.35 -4.11 0.00
N ASN A 51 -11.58 -4.49 0.36
CA ASN A 51 -12.70 -3.56 0.51
C ASN A 51 -12.59 -2.62 1.73
N GLU A 52 -11.70 -2.90 2.68
CA GLU A 52 -11.45 -2.06 3.86
C GLU A 52 -10.32 -1.04 3.64
N ILE A 53 -9.57 -1.18 2.55
CA ILE A 53 -8.37 -0.39 2.27
C ILE A 53 -8.66 1.11 2.22
N GLY A 54 -9.83 1.53 1.73
CA GLY A 54 -10.25 2.94 1.71
C GLY A 54 -10.32 3.59 3.09
N ILE A 55 -10.54 2.80 4.14
CA ILE A 55 -10.61 3.25 5.54
C ILE A 55 -9.29 3.04 6.27
N ILE A 56 -8.59 1.94 5.97
CA ILE A 56 -7.37 1.53 6.67
C ILE A 56 -6.14 2.29 6.18
N MET A 57 -5.98 2.49 4.87
CA MET A 57 -4.76 3.09 4.31
C MET A 57 -4.45 4.49 4.87
N PRO A 58 -5.43 5.41 5.03
CA PRO A 58 -5.17 6.70 5.68
C PRO A 58 -4.71 6.57 7.14
N LYS A 59 -5.25 5.58 7.89
CA LYS A 59 -4.87 5.33 9.28
C LYS A 59 -3.44 4.82 9.38
N LEU A 60 -3.05 3.91 8.48
CA LEU A 60 -1.68 3.38 8.43
C LEU A 60 -0.68 4.49 8.05
N LEU A 61 -1.01 5.32 7.07
CA LEU A 61 -0.17 6.45 6.68
C LEU A 61 -0.02 7.50 7.79
N GLY A 62 -0.99 7.60 8.71
CA GLY A 62 -0.86 8.43 9.92
C GLY A 62 0.30 8.02 10.84
N LYS A 63 0.84 6.81 10.70
CA LYS A 63 2.02 6.33 11.45
C LYS A 63 3.36 6.84 10.89
N LEU A 64 3.38 7.42 9.68
CA LEU A 64 4.58 7.99 9.06
C LEU A 64 4.93 9.39 9.61
N VAL A 65 4.08 9.95 10.48
CA VAL A 65 4.19 11.30 11.05
C VAL A 65 4.79 11.25 12.45
#